data_AF-A0A8C7GRQ5-F1
#
_entry.id   AF-A0A8C7GRQ5-F1
#
_cell.length_a   1.000
_cell.length_b   1.000
_cell.length_c   1.000
_cell.angle_alpha   90.00
_cell.angle_beta   90.00
_cell.angle_gamma   90.00
#
_symmetry.space_group_name_H-M   'P 1'
#
loop_
_entity.id
_entity.type
_entity.pdbx_description
1 polymer ?
#
loop_
_entity_poly.entity_id
_entity_poly.type
_entity_poly.pdbx_seq_one_letter_code
_entity_poly.pdbx_strand_id
1 'polypeptide(L)'
;MPLPFGLKLKRTRRYTVSSKSCLVTRIQLLNGEFVEFTLSVESTGQECLEAVAQRLELREITYFSLWYFNKQNQQRWIDLEKPLKKQLDKYGLEPTVYFGVVFYVPTVGQLQQEITRYQYYLQLKKDVLEGRIPCSIEQAIRLAGLAVQADFGDFNRYDSQEFLQKFVLFPIGWIQDERVLEEATQKVAVLYQNYRGLPAPEAEMLYMQEVEKMEGYGQESTPAKDSQGTDILLGACLDGIFVKHKNGRPPLVFKWNEINNMTHNKSFFALELTNKEESVQFQTEDLETSKYVCRMCLARHKFYKINKSTLMTKERKVNVRSLLSHATMLRLKGLFFLCLYFSNTLSLSFLSDNLYMNSQHGYYYHSQTSLDRSPLEYGNSGGGNGRLRNGSVYSAHSTSSLTNPQHYMQPSPMSSNPSITGSDITRPDYVPSILCSFMVVGRPIHDDTMCTCN
;
A
#
# COMPACT_ATOMS: atom_id res chain seq x y z
N MET A 1 -29.74 13.81 -59.80
CA MET A 1 -29.64 15.23 -59.41
C MET A 1 -29.04 15.33 -58.01
N PRO A 2 -28.04 16.19 -57.76
CA PRO A 2 -27.74 16.72 -56.42
C PRO A 2 -28.71 17.88 -56.11
N LEU A 3 -28.84 18.48 -54.92
CA LEU A 3 -28.74 18.12 -53.50
C LEU A 3 -29.53 19.23 -52.78
N PRO A 4 -30.07 19.02 -51.56
CA PRO A 4 -29.75 20.00 -50.51
C PRO A 4 -29.52 19.36 -49.13
N PHE A 5 -29.20 20.21 -48.15
CA PHE A 5 -28.92 19.86 -46.74
C PHE A 5 -27.57 19.19 -46.47
N GLY A 6 -26.50 19.89 -46.84
CA GLY A 6 -25.19 19.71 -46.22
C GLY A 6 -25.15 20.20 -44.77
N LEU A 7 -25.84 19.50 -43.85
CA LEU A 7 -25.67 19.69 -42.41
C LEU A 7 -24.32 19.07 -41.98
N LYS A 8 -23.24 19.83 -42.17
CA LYS A 8 -21.95 19.54 -41.56
C LYS A 8 -22.08 19.70 -40.05
N LEU A 9 -22.41 18.61 -39.34
CA LEU A 9 -22.11 18.52 -37.92
C LEU A 9 -20.63 18.88 -37.74
N LYS A 10 -20.36 20.02 -37.11
CA LYS A 10 -19.02 20.35 -36.61
C LYS A 10 -18.66 19.23 -35.64
N ARG A 11 -17.86 18.27 -36.13
CA ARG A 11 -17.23 17.21 -35.33
C ARG A 11 -16.73 17.87 -34.05
N THR A 12 -17.37 17.55 -32.92
CA THR A 12 -17.06 18.17 -31.63
C THR A 12 -15.56 18.01 -31.45
N ARG A 13 -14.82 19.12 -31.52
CA ARG A 13 -13.40 19.09 -31.18
C ARG A 13 -13.39 18.66 -29.72
N ARG A 14 -12.90 17.45 -29.44
CA ARG A 14 -12.37 17.17 -28.11
C ARG A 14 -11.41 18.30 -27.85
N TYR A 15 -11.72 19.15 -26.87
CA TYR A 15 -10.81 20.20 -26.47
C TYR A 15 -9.64 19.48 -25.81
N THR A 16 -8.62 19.16 -26.58
CA THR A 16 -7.30 18.86 -26.02
C THR A 16 -6.86 20.13 -25.31
N VAL A 17 -7.00 20.14 -23.99
CA VAL A 17 -6.50 21.19 -23.08
C VAL A 17 -4.97 21.04 -23.01
N SER A 18 -4.34 21.20 -24.16
CA SER A 18 -2.90 21.31 -24.37
C SER A 18 -2.57 22.77 -24.70
N SER A 19 -3.17 23.69 -23.94
CA SER A 19 -2.59 25.02 -23.77
C SER A 19 -1.17 24.85 -23.22
N LYS A 20 -0.18 25.55 -23.80
CA LYS A 20 1.24 25.43 -23.42
C LYS A 20 1.52 25.75 -21.95
N SER A 21 0.54 26.34 -21.26
CA SER A 21 0.50 26.69 -19.84
C SER A 21 -0.02 25.59 -18.90
N CYS A 22 -0.49 24.44 -19.41
CA CYS A 22 -0.99 23.34 -18.58
C CYS A 22 -0.05 22.12 -18.57
N LEU A 23 -0.02 21.44 -17.43
CA LEU A 23 0.60 20.14 -17.20
C LEU A 23 -0.51 19.15 -16.82
N VAL A 24 -0.68 18.08 -17.59
CA VAL A 24 -1.48 16.92 -17.16
C VAL A 24 -0.52 15.94 -16.49
N THR A 25 -0.68 15.73 -15.18
CA THR A 25 0.15 14.78 -14.40
C THR A 25 -0.67 13.57 -14.05
N ARG A 26 -0.17 12.37 -14.40
CA ARG A 26 -0.71 11.09 -13.96
C ARG A 26 0.01 10.68 -12.67
N ILE A 27 -0.75 10.50 -11.59
CA ILE A 27 -0.24 10.17 -10.26
C ILE A 27 -0.75 8.79 -9.86
N GLN A 28 0.15 7.88 -9.51
CA GLN A 28 -0.22 6.62 -8.87
C GLN A 28 -0.37 6.81 -7.36
N LEU A 29 -1.50 6.35 -6.81
CA LEU A 29 -1.79 6.35 -5.39
C LEU A 29 -1.28 5.06 -4.73
N LEU A 30 -1.26 5.02 -3.39
CA LEU A 30 -0.74 3.88 -2.63
C LEU A 30 -1.63 2.62 -2.73
N ASN A 31 -2.90 2.77 -3.10
CA ASN A 31 -3.79 1.64 -3.42
C ASN A 31 -3.58 1.12 -4.86
N GLY A 32 -2.61 1.64 -5.60
CA GLY A 32 -2.29 1.27 -6.97
C GLY A 32 -3.10 1.98 -8.05
N GLU A 33 -4.18 2.68 -7.69
CA GLU A 33 -5.01 3.45 -8.62
C GLU A 33 -4.26 4.65 -9.22
N PHE A 34 -4.69 5.09 -10.39
CA PHE A 34 -4.16 6.29 -11.04
C PHE A 34 -5.21 7.40 -11.04
N VAL A 35 -4.77 8.60 -10.68
CA VAL A 35 -5.53 9.85 -10.79
C VAL A 35 -4.79 10.83 -11.68
N GLU A 36 -5.53 11.64 -12.44
CA GLU A 36 -4.96 12.66 -13.32
C GLU A 36 -5.35 14.06 -12.84
N PHE A 37 -4.36 14.95 -12.75
CA PHE A 37 -4.55 16.35 -12.40
C PHE A 37 -4.09 17.25 -13.55
N THR A 38 -4.88 18.28 -13.87
CA THR A 38 -4.49 19.36 -14.78
C THR A 38 -4.04 20.55 -13.94
N LEU A 39 -2.73 20.81 -13.95
CA LEU A 39 -2.06 21.86 -13.19
C LEU A 39 -1.50 22.94 -14.12
N SER A 40 -1.06 24.09 -13.57
CA SER A 40 -0.23 25.03 -14.33
C SER A 40 1.16 24.42 -14.57
N VAL A 41 1.83 24.75 -15.67
CA VAL A 41 3.25 24.41 -15.87
C VAL A 41 4.19 25.04 -14.83
N GLU A 42 3.71 26.08 -14.14
CA GLU A 42 4.44 26.75 -13.06
C GLU A 42 4.16 26.13 -11.68
N SER A 43 3.11 25.31 -11.55
CA SER A 43 2.72 24.69 -10.28
C SER A 43 3.86 23.86 -9.69
N THR A 44 4.08 24.09 -8.40
CA THR A 44 5.06 23.43 -7.56
C THR A 44 4.68 21.98 -7.25
N GLY A 45 5.65 21.20 -6.75
CA GLY A 45 5.34 19.88 -6.19
C GLY A 45 4.40 19.96 -4.98
N GLN A 46 4.44 21.06 -4.22
CA GLN A 46 3.55 21.30 -3.09
C GLN A 46 2.08 21.44 -3.53
N GLU A 47 1.77 22.29 -4.50
CA GLU A 47 0.40 22.44 -5.04
C GLU A 47 -0.14 21.12 -5.63
N CYS A 48 0.74 20.32 -6.23
CA CYS A 48 0.37 18.98 -6.72
C CYS A 48 0.05 18.01 -5.58
N LEU A 49 0.85 18.00 -4.51
CA LEU A 49 0.62 17.19 -3.31
C LEU A 49 -0.67 17.61 -2.60
N GLU A 50 -0.97 18.91 -2.54
CA GLU A 50 -2.21 19.46 -1.98
C GLU A 50 -3.44 19.03 -2.79
N ALA A 51 -3.36 18.98 -4.12
CA ALA A 51 -4.43 18.47 -4.96
C ALA A 51 -4.69 16.96 -4.73
N VAL A 52 -3.63 16.15 -4.54
CA VAL A 52 -3.75 14.73 -4.14
C VAL A 52 -4.37 14.60 -2.75
N ALA A 53 -3.90 15.39 -1.78
CA ALA A 53 -4.41 15.38 -0.42
C ALA A 53 -5.90 15.79 -0.36
N GLN A 54 -6.30 16.81 -1.13
CA GLN A 54 -7.71 17.21 -1.25
C GLN A 54 -8.56 16.09 -1.84
N ARG A 55 -8.07 15.39 -2.88
CA ARG A 55 -8.76 14.26 -3.51
C ARG A 55 -8.91 13.04 -2.58
N LEU A 56 -8.06 12.94 -1.55
CA LEU A 56 -8.05 11.91 -0.50
C LEU A 56 -8.61 12.39 0.85
N GLU A 57 -9.04 13.64 0.99
CA GLU A 57 -9.46 14.25 2.27
C GLU A 57 -8.40 14.21 3.40
N LEU A 58 -7.12 14.14 3.03
CA LEU A 58 -5.97 14.17 3.95
C LEU A 58 -5.73 15.59 4.48
N ARG A 59 -5.67 15.73 5.80
CA ARG A 59 -5.27 16.96 6.52
C ARG A 59 -3.85 16.84 7.10
N GLU A 60 -3.44 15.63 7.50
CA GLU A 60 -2.08 15.32 7.95
C GLU A 60 -1.08 15.18 6.78
N ILE A 61 -1.14 16.11 5.82
CA ILE A 61 -0.37 16.09 4.56
C ILE A 61 1.14 15.99 4.82
N THR A 62 1.61 16.52 5.95
CA THR A 62 3.03 16.63 6.32
C THR A 62 3.83 15.32 6.35
N TYR A 63 3.19 14.14 6.38
CA TYR A 63 3.90 12.86 6.32
C TYR A 63 4.16 12.35 4.90
N PHE A 64 3.43 12.90 3.92
CA PHE A 64 3.40 12.42 2.54
C PHE A 64 4.20 13.31 1.60
N SER A 65 4.58 12.75 0.46
CA SER A 65 5.18 13.48 -0.64
C SER A 65 4.94 12.76 -1.95
N LEU A 66 5.52 13.30 -3.02
CA LEU A 66 5.48 12.76 -4.36
C LEU A 66 6.88 12.34 -4.79
N TRP A 67 7.01 11.26 -5.55
CA TRP A 67 8.28 10.79 -6.10
C TRP A 67 8.13 10.37 -7.57
N TYR A 68 9.26 10.19 -8.24
CA TYR A 68 9.35 9.74 -9.63
C TYR A 68 10.63 8.91 -9.83
N PHE A 69 10.72 8.16 -10.92
CA PHE A 69 11.97 7.53 -11.36
C PHE A 69 12.78 8.52 -12.19
N ASN A 70 14.05 8.76 -11.80
CA ASN A 70 14.96 9.56 -12.61
C ASN A 70 15.48 8.76 -13.82
N LYS A 71 16.21 9.42 -14.73
CA LYS A 71 16.80 8.81 -15.93
C LYS A 71 17.78 7.66 -15.67
N GLN A 72 18.26 7.50 -14.43
CA GLN A 72 19.08 6.40 -13.94
C GLN A 72 18.23 5.27 -13.31
N ASN A 73 16.90 5.32 -13.45
CA ASN A 73 15.91 4.42 -12.85
C ASN A 73 15.96 4.36 -11.31
N GLN A 74 16.39 5.44 -10.65
CA GLN A 74 16.41 5.58 -9.20
C GLN A 74 15.15 6.32 -8.74
N GLN A 75 14.50 5.85 -7.67
CA GLN A 75 13.41 6.58 -7.00
C GLN A 75 13.96 7.88 -6.40
N ARG A 76 13.33 9.02 -6.74
CA ARG A 76 13.67 10.34 -6.19
C ARG A 76 12.41 11.07 -5.72
N TRP A 77 12.37 11.50 -4.46
CA TRP A 77 11.36 12.44 -3.96
C TRP A 77 11.41 13.78 -4.70
N ILE A 78 10.25 14.31 -5.05
CA ILE A 78 10.08 15.62 -5.68
C ILE A 78 10.54 16.72 -4.73
N ASP A 79 11.06 17.80 -5.29
CA ASP A 79 11.28 19.04 -4.58
C ASP A 79 10.00 19.85 -4.57
N LEU A 80 9.27 19.79 -3.45
CA LEU A 80 7.95 20.40 -3.30
C LEU A 80 7.97 21.92 -3.49
N GLU A 81 9.12 22.58 -3.25
CA GLU A 81 9.32 24.02 -3.44
C GLU A 81 9.57 24.42 -4.91
N LYS A 82 9.72 23.46 -5.84
CA LYS A 82 10.06 23.71 -7.24
C LYS A 82 8.92 23.32 -8.19
N PRO A 83 8.76 23.99 -9.35
CA PRO A 83 7.79 23.63 -10.37
C PRO A 83 7.91 22.16 -10.78
N LEU A 84 6.81 21.40 -10.70
CA LEU A 84 6.79 19.96 -10.93
C LEU A 84 7.26 19.62 -12.35
N LYS A 85 6.69 20.30 -13.36
CA LYS A 85 7.04 20.08 -14.77
C LYS A 85 8.54 20.19 -15.02
N LYS A 86 9.19 21.23 -14.50
CA LYS A 86 10.63 21.49 -14.72
C LYS A 86 11.51 20.38 -14.12
N GLN A 87 11.04 19.67 -13.09
CA GLN A 87 11.74 18.54 -12.51
C GLN A 87 11.58 17.29 -13.36
N LEU A 88 10.34 16.98 -13.78
CA LEU A 88 10.05 15.83 -14.64
C LEU A 88 10.74 15.96 -16.01
N ASP A 89 10.59 17.09 -16.70
CA ASP A 89 11.24 17.35 -18.00
C ASP A 89 12.77 17.18 -17.93
N LYS A 90 13.38 17.61 -16.81
CA LYS A 90 14.85 17.60 -16.66
C LYS A 90 15.39 16.24 -16.22
N TYR A 91 14.81 15.63 -15.19
CA TYR A 91 15.38 14.47 -14.49
C TYR A 91 14.56 13.19 -14.63
N GLY A 92 13.26 13.30 -14.94
CA GLY A 92 12.36 12.16 -15.00
C GLY A 92 12.63 11.22 -16.18
N LEU A 93 12.43 9.93 -15.94
CA LEU A 93 12.37 8.89 -16.97
C LEU A 93 11.01 8.92 -17.69
N GLU A 94 9.95 9.10 -16.93
CA GLU A 94 8.56 9.18 -17.39
C GLU A 94 7.82 10.36 -16.73
N PRO A 95 6.69 10.83 -17.29
CA PRO A 95 5.82 11.81 -16.64
C PRO A 95 4.98 11.23 -15.48
N THR A 96 5.11 9.94 -15.19
CA THR A 96 4.42 9.25 -14.09
C THR A 96 4.98 9.69 -12.73
N VAL A 97 4.11 10.18 -11.87
CA VAL A 97 4.41 10.57 -10.48
C VAL A 97 3.75 9.57 -9.54
N TYR A 98 4.31 9.38 -8.35
CA TYR A 98 3.85 8.41 -7.37
C TYR A 98 3.67 9.11 -6.01
N PHE A 99 2.54 8.85 -5.36
CA PHE A 99 2.28 9.29 -3.98
C PHE A 99 2.90 8.31 -2.98
N GLY A 100 3.41 8.80 -1.84
CA GLY A 100 4.01 7.96 -0.82
C GLY A 100 4.30 8.67 0.51
N VAL A 101 4.58 7.88 1.56
CA VAL A 101 5.03 8.40 2.86
C VAL A 101 6.52 8.68 2.81
N VAL A 102 6.91 9.92 3.16
CA VAL A 102 8.31 10.35 3.19
C VAL A 102 8.85 10.48 4.63
N PHE A 103 7.98 10.79 5.59
CA PHE A 103 8.32 10.94 7.00
C PHE A 103 7.55 9.96 7.87
N TYR A 104 8.30 9.13 8.58
CA TYR A 104 7.79 8.07 9.45
C TYR A 104 7.66 8.57 10.89
N VAL A 105 6.56 8.21 11.56
CA VAL A 105 6.35 8.50 12.99
C VAL A 105 6.88 7.35 13.85
N PRO A 106 7.56 7.60 14.99
CA PRO A 106 8.04 6.53 15.89
C PRO A 106 6.95 5.78 16.68
N THR A 107 5.69 6.16 16.53
CA THR A 107 4.53 5.38 17.03
C THR A 107 3.32 5.69 16.15
N VAL A 108 2.81 4.70 15.42
CA VAL A 108 1.72 4.89 14.43
C VAL A 108 0.38 5.28 15.07
N GLY A 109 0.21 5.03 16.37
CA GLY A 109 -0.91 5.56 17.17
C GLY A 109 -0.92 7.08 17.32
N GLN A 110 0.10 7.81 16.85
CA GLN A 110 0.11 9.28 16.78
C GLN A 110 -0.68 9.82 15.58
N LEU A 111 -0.96 9.00 14.55
CA LEU A 111 -1.70 9.40 13.34
C LEU A 111 -3.19 9.58 13.66
N GLN A 112 -3.73 10.78 13.48
CA GLN A 112 -5.05 11.16 13.98
C GLN A 112 -6.19 10.73 13.07
N GLN A 113 -6.07 10.92 11.75
CA GLN A 113 -7.13 10.55 10.80
C GLN A 113 -7.01 9.09 10.38
N GLU A 114 -8.17 8.46 10.19
CA GLU A 114 -8.28 7.09 9.65
C GLU A 114 -7.67 6.98 8.25
N ILE A 115 -7.95 7.94 7.37
CA ILE A 115 -7.36 7.97 6.04
C ILE A 115 -5.83 8.13 6.06
N THR A 116 -5.26 8.86 7.03
CA THR A 116 -3.79 8.93 7.22
C THR A 116 -3.23 7.56 7.58
N ARG A 117 -3.89 6.85 8.52
CA ARG A 117 -3.53 5.49 8.94
C ARG A 117 -3.62 4.50 7.78
N TYR A 118 -4.70 4.54 7.00
CA TYR A 118 -4.90 3.69 5.84
C TYR A 118 -3.79 3.88 4.78
N GLN A 119 -3.46 5.12 4.42
CA GLN A 119 -2.38 5.40 3.48
C GLN A 119 -1.01 4.95 4.04
N TYR A 120 -0.77 5.07 5.35
CA TYR A 120 0.42 4.54 6.01
C TYR A 120 0.50 3.00 5.94
N TYR A 121 -0.60 2.31 6.23
CA TYR A 121 -0.72 0.86 6.11
C TYR A 121 -0.39 0.39 4.71
N LEU A 122 -0.93 1.04 3.67
CA LEU A 122 -0.65 0.72 2.28
C LEU A 122 0.83 0.87 1.92
N GLN A 123 1.48 1.96 2.35
CA GLN A 123 2.91 2.15 2.17
C GLN A 123 3.72 1.06 2.88
N LEU A 124 3.42 0.76 4.13
CA LEU A 124 4.16 -0.25 4.91
C LEU A 124 3.94 -1.66 4.36
N LYS A 125 2.74 -1.97 3.87
CA LYS A 125 2.46 -3.22 3.15
C LYS A 125 3.29 -3.32 1.89
N LYS A 126 3.32 -2.26 1.07
CA LYS A 126 4.18 -2.17 -0.11
C LYS A 126 5.66 -2.36 0.23
N ASP A 127 6.16 -1.70 1.28
CA ASP A 127 7.56 -1.75 1.67
C ASP A 127 8.00 -3.13 2.19
N VAL A 128 7.11 -3.86 2.86
CA VAL A 128 7.35 -5.27 3.21
C VAL A 128 7.32 -6.16 1.97
N LEU A 129 6.30 -6.05 1.11
CA LEU A 129 6.16 -6.91 -0.08
C LEU A 129 7.25 -6.69 -1.15
N GLU A 130 7.80 -5.47 -1.25
CA GLU A 130 8.96 -5.13 -2.08
C GLU A 130 10.31 -5.46 -1.40
N GLY A 131 10.30 -6.00 -0.17
CA GLY A 131 11.52 -6.35 0.57
C GLY A 131 12.35 -5.16 1.07
N ARG A 132 11.80 -3.94 1.04
CA ARG A 132 12.45 -2.73 1.59
C ARG A 132 12.53 -2.78 3.12
N ILE A 133 11.51 -3.34 3.76
CA ILE A 133 11.52 -3.67 5.19
C ILE A 133 11.75 -5.18 5.31
N PRO A 134 12.96 -5.64 5.71
CA PRO A 134 13.24 -7.07 5.89
C PRO A 134 12.40 -7.67 7.01
N CYS A 135 11.92 -8.90 6.80
CA CYS A 135 11.10 -9.63 7.75
C CYS A 135 11.55 -11.09 7.90
N SER A 136 11.25 -11.70 9.04
CA SER A 136 11.31 -13.16 9.22
C SER A 136 10.03 -13.83 8.71
N ILE A 137 10.08 -15.13 8.39
CA ILE A 137 8.91 -15.86 7.85
C ILE A 137 7.70 -15.79 8.79
N GLU A 138 7.92 -15.81 10.11
CA GLU A 138 6.85 -15.66 11.10
C GLU A 138 6.24 -14.26 11.09
N GLN A 139 7.05 -13.20 10.96
CA GLN A 139 6.54 -11.84 10.81
C GLN A 139 5.73 -11.71 9.52
N ALA A 140 6.24 -12.24 8.41
CA ALA A 140 5.54 -12.21 7.13
C ALA A 140 4.18 -12.93 7.19
N ILE A 141 4.11 -14.09 7.85
CA ILE A 141 2.86 -14.83 8.10
C ILE A 141 1.88 -14.01 8.96
N ARG A 142 2.35 -13.38 10.05
CA ARG A 142 1.50 -12.51 10.89
C ARG A 142 0.96 -11.31 10.13
N LEU A 143 1.83 -10.63 9.39
CA LEU A 143 1.50 -9.47 8.56
C LEU A 143 0.52 -9.84 7.44
N ALA A 144 0.74 -10.95 6.74
CA ALA A 144 -0.18 -11.45 5.71
C ALA A 144 -1.56 -11.79 6.28
N GLY A 145 -1.64 -12.43 7.45
CA GLY A 145 -2.93 -12.70 8.11
C GLY A 145 -3.71 -11.42 8.45
N LEU A 146 -3.01 -10.38 8.94
CA LEU A 146 -3.61 -9.07 9.22
C LEU A 146 -4.03 -8.33 7.94
N ALA A 147 -3.22 -8.39 6.88
CA ALA A 147 -3.53 -7.78 5.59
C ALA A 147 -4.73 -8.45 4.91
N VAL A 148 -4.87 -9.78 5.00
CA VAL A 148 -6.04 -10.51 4.50
C VAL A 148 -7.31 -10.10 5.25
N GLN A 149 -7.27 -9.98 6.59
CA GLN A 149 -8.42 -9.48 7.36
C GLN A 149 -8.76 -8.01 7.03
N ALA A 150 -7.76 -7.15 6.85
CA ALA A 150 -7.98 -5.74 6.48
C ALA A 150 -8.60 -5.59 5.09
N ASP A 151 -8.08 -6.32 4.09
CA ASP A 151 -8.48 -6.17 2.69
C ASP A 151 -9.78 -6.94 2.33
N PHE A 152 -10.09 -8.05 3.01
CA PHE A 152 -11.26 -8.91 2.70
C PHE A 152 -12.36 -8.92 3.77
N GLY A 153 -12.14 -8.40 4.97
CA GLY A 153 -13.08 -8.50 6.09
C GLY A 153 -13.14 -9.91 6.69
N ASP A 154 -14.23 -10.27 7.36
CA ASP A 154 -14.32 -11.52 8.12
C ASP A 154 -14.24 -12.81 7.28
N PHE A 155 -13.43 -13.78 7.74
CA PHE A 155 -13.38 -15.12 7.15
C PHE A 155 -14.76 -15.81 7.08
N ASN A 156 -15.15 -16.17 5.86
CA ASN A 156 -16.32 -16.99 5.57
C ASN A 156 -15.94 -18.47 5.42
N ARG A 157 -16.48 -19.32 6.31
CA ARG A 157 -16.23 -20.78 6.36
C ARG A 157 -16.65 -21.57 5.12
N TYR A 158 -17.36 -20.96 4.18
CA TYR A 158 -17.82 -21.59 2.94
C TYR A 158 -16.92 -21.28 1.74
N ASP A 159 -16.00 -20.33 1.85
CA ASP A 159 -15.13 -19.92 0.75
C ASP A 159 -13.84 -20.74 0.73
N SER A 160 -13.43 -21.16 -0.47
CA SER A 160 -12.19 -21.92 -0.67
C SER A 160 -10.97 -21.05 -0.37
N GLN A 161 -10.09 -21.52 0.52
CA GLN A 161 -8.87 -20.80 0.90
C GLN A 161 -7.85 -20.70 -0.26
N GLU A 162 -8.08 -21.40 -1.37
CA GLU A 162 -7.31 -21.29 -2.63
C GLU A 162 -7.28 -19.86 -3.20
N PHE A 163 -8.21 -18.98 -2.82
CA PHE A 163 -8.15 -17.58 -3.26
C PHE A 163 -6.86 -16.88 -2.79
N LEU A 164 -6.31 -17.28 -1.64
CA LEU A 164 -5.09 -16.72 -1.06
C LEU A 164 -3.88 -16.87 -1.99
N GLN A 165 -3.83 -17.94 -2.79
CA GLN A 165 -2.75 -18.20 -3.77
C GLN A 165 -2.75 -17.21 -4.95
N LYS A 166 -3.82 -16.42 -5.15
CA LYS A 166 -3.95 -15.45 -6.25
C LYS A 166 -3.35 -14.08 -5.91
N PHE A 167 -2.97 -13.87 -4.65
CA PHE A 167 -2.55 -12.60 -4.09
C PHE A 167 -1.12 -12.66 -3.57
N VAL A 168 -0.39 -11.54 -3.68
CA VAL A 168 0.98 -11.43 -3.16
C VAL A 168 0.93 -11.24 -1.64
N LEU A 169 1.01 -12.36 -0.90
CA LEU A 169 1.00 -12.40 0.56
C LEU A 169 2.38 -12.15 1.20
N PHE A 170 3.45 -12.50 0.49
CA PHE A 170 4.82 -12.51 0.99
C PHE A 170 5.75 -11.69 0.08
N PRO A 171 6.92 -11.24 0.58
CA PRO A 171 7.90 -10.53 -0.23
C PRO A 171 8.26 -11.25 -1.54
N ILE A 172 8.29 -10.50 -2.65
CA ILE A 172 8.46 -11.06 -4.00
C ILE A 172 9.81 -11.78 -4.12
N GLY A 173 9.78 -13.03 -4.61
CA GLY A 173 10.98 -13.85 -4.87
C GLY A 173 11.70 -14.39 -3.62
N TRP A 174 11.16 -14.16 -2.43
CA TRP A 174 11.81 -14.53 -1.16
C TRP A 174 11.61 -15.99 -0.77
N ILE A 175 10.41 -16.54 -0.93
CA ILE A 175 10.14 -17.97 -0.72
C ILE A 175 10.19 -18.67 -2.08
N GLN A 176 11.23 -19.48 -2.30
CA GLN A 176 11.45 -20.23 -3.54
C GLN A 176 11.03 -21.70 -3.45
N ASP A 177 10.91 -22.24 -2.23
CA ASP A 177 10.41 -23.60 -1.98
C ASP A 177 8.87 -23.54 -1.91
N GLU A 178 8.21 -24.18 -2.87
CA GLU A 178 6.74 -24.24 -2.97
C GLU A 178 6.10 -24.85 -1.72
N ARG A 179 6.75 -25.79 -1.03
CA ARG A 179 6.22 -26.40 0.20
C ARG A 179 6.24 -25.42 1.37
N VAL A 180 7.33 -24.66 1.49
CA VAL A 180 7.45 -23.60 2.50
C VAL A 180 6.41 -22.50 2.23
N LEU A 181 6.15 -22.18 0.97
CA LEU A 181 5.11 -21.23 0.57
C LEU A 181 3.70 -21.76 0.89
N GLU A 182 3.42 -23.03 0.62
CA GLU A 182 2.15 -23.69 0.95
C GLU A 182 1.92 -23.72 2.47
N GLU A 183 2.90 -24.17 3.26
CA GLU A 183 2.83 -24.16 4.72
C GLU A 183 2.63 -22.74 5.29
N ALA A 184 3.35 -21.75 4.76
CA ALA A 184 3.19 -20.36 5.18
C ALA A 184 1.79 -19.84 4.84
N THR A 185 1.26 -20.16 3.65
CA THR A 185 -0.10 -19.79 3.22
C THR A 185 -1.16 -20.46 4.09
N GLN A 186 -0.98 -21.73 4.46
CA GLN A 186 -1.90 -22.42 5.38
C GLN A 186 -1.88 -21.78 6.78
N LYS A 187 -0.71 -21.36 7.28
CA LYS A 187 -0.58 -20.62 8.55
C LYS A 187 -1.27 -19.24 8.47
N VAL A 188 -1.16 -18.52 7.34
CA VAL A 188 -1.92 -17.28 7.08
C VAL A 188 -3.44 -17.56 7.12
N ALA A 189 -3.88 -18.65 6.49
CA ALA A 189 -5.28 -19.03 6.45
C ALA A 189 -5.86 -19.36 7.83
N VAL A 190 -5.06 -19.94 8.74
CA VAL A 190 -5.44 -20.15 10.15
C VAL A 190 -5.49 -18.84 10.93
N LEU A 191 -4.53 -17.93 10.74
CA LEU A 191 -4.58 -16.60 11.36
C LEU A 191 -5.81 -15.80 10.91
N TYR A 192 -6.15 -15.87 9.62
CA TYR A 192 -7.33 -15.21 9.07
C TYR A 192 -8.63 -15.70 9.73
N GLN A 193 -8.78 -17.01 9.97
CA GLN A 193 -9.90 -17.56 10.76
C GLN A 193 -9.94 -17.00 12.19
N ASN A 194 -8.78 -16.85 12.83
CA ASN A 194 -8.66 -16.36 14.21
C ASN A 194 -8.91 -14.85 14.34
N TYR A 195 -8.75 -14.07 13.28
CA TYR A 195 -9.03 -12.62 13.28
C TYR A 195 -10.50 -12.27 13.01
N ARG A 196 -11.40 -13.26 12.87
CA ARG A 196 -12.83 -13.00 12.71
C ARG A 196 -13.40 -12.12 13.82
N GLY A 197 -14.08 -11.04 13.44
CA GLY A 197 -14.60 -9.99 14.31
C GLY A 197 -13.64 -8.81 14.52
N LEU A 198 -12.42 -8.85 13.96
CA LEU A 198 -11.49 -7.72 13.92
C LEU A 198 -11.85 -6.79 12.75
N PRO A 199 -12.24 -5.53 12.98
CA PRO A 199 -12.56 -4.62 11.88
C PRO A 199 -11.27 -4.21 11.12
N ALA A 200 -11.44 -3.79 9.87
CA ALA A 200 -10.30 -3.47 9.00
C ALA A 200 -9.38 -2.37 9.55
N PRO A 201 -9.86 -1.21 10.05
CA PRO A 201 -8.98 -0.16 10.61
C PRO A 201 -8.14 -0.64 11.81
N GLU A 202 -8.65 -1.57 12.62
CA GLU A 202 -7.93 -2.21 13.70
C GLU A 202 -6.91 -3.25 13.21
N ALA A 203 -7.23 -4.01 12.16
CA ALA A 203 -6.28 -4.91 11.50
C ALA A 203 -5.11 -4.14 10.85
N GLU A 204 -5.41 -3.02 10.18
CA GLU A 204 -4.44 -2.06 9.66
C GLU A 204 -3.54 -1.49 10.78
N MET A 205 -4.15 -1.04 11.90
CA MET A 205 -3.41 -0.56 13.06
C MET A 205 -2.46 -1.61 13.63
N LEU A 206 -2.92 -2.86 13.78
CA LEU A 206 -2.08 -3.97 14.25
C LEU A 206 -0.95 -4.29 13.26
N TYR A 207 -1.21 -4.25 11.95
CA TYR A 207 -0.20 -4.41 10.91
C TYR A 207 0.90 -3.36 11.08
N MET A 208 0.51 -2.08 11.13
CA MET A 208 1.44 -0.97 11.30
C MET A 208 2.23 -1.06 12.63
N GLN A 209 1.58 -1.49 13.71
CA GLN A 209 2.24 -1.68 15.02
C GLN A 209 3.23 -2.84 15.04
N GLU A 210 3.09 -3.87 14.20
CA GLU A 210 4.13 -4.89 14.05
C GLU A 210 5.31 -4.32 13.24
N VAL A 211 5.03 -3.62 12.13
CA VAL A 211 6.06 -3.06 11.23
C VAL A 211 6.88 -1.93 11.87
N GLU A 212 6.30 -1.08 12.72
CA GLU A 212 7.06 0.00 13.40
C GLU A 212 8.20 -0.50 14.31
N LYS A 213 8.20 -1.80 14.65
CA LYS A 213 9.22 -2.45 15.49
C LYS A 213 10.34 -3.12 14.69
N MET A 214 10.25 -3.16 13.37
CA MET A 214 11.13 -3.95 12.49
C MET A 214 12.36 -3.15 12.02
N GLU A 215 13.48 -3.83 11.75
CA GLU A 215 14.62 -3.20 11.08
C GLU A 215 14.18 -2.71 9.69
N GLY A 216 14.64 -1.53 9.27
CA GLY A 216 14.23 -0.91 8.00
C GLY A 216 13.02 0.01 8.11
N TYR A 217 12.26 0.01 9.22
CA TYR A 217 11.12 0.92 9.39
C TYR A 217 11.53 2.39 9.22
N GLY A 218 10.93 3.05 8.22
CA GLY A 218 11.19 4.44 7.86
C GLY A 218 12.61 4.75 7.39
N GLN A 219 13.39 3.74 6.98
CA GLN A 219 14.76 3.91 6.49
C GLN A 219 14.78 4.12 4.97
N GLU A 220 15.54 5.13 4.52
CA GLU A 220 15.89 5.31 3.11
C GLU A 220 17.43 5.39 3.02
N SER A 221 18.03 4.54 2.18
CA SER A 221 19.49 4.46 2.01
C SER A 221 19.93 4.64 0.57
N THR A 222 21.07 5.27 0.37
CA THR A 222 21.75 5.47 -0.91
C THR A 222 23.15 4.84 -0.84
N PRO A 223 23.62 4.15 -1.91
CA PRO A 223 25.00 3.71 -2.00
C PRO A 223 25.99 4.89 -1.92
N ALA A 224 27.03 4.74 -1.10
CA ALA A 224 28.08 5.73 -0.94
C ALA A 224 29.41 5.04 -0.59
N LYS A 225 30.48 5.83 -0.44
CA LYS A 225 31.76 5.40 0.10
C LYS A 225 32.14 6.20 1.33
N ASP A 226 32.79 5.55 2.30
CA ASP A 226 33.38 6.22 3.46
C ASP A 226 34.70 6.94 3.11
N SER A 227 35.33 7.58 4.10
CA SER A 227 36.61 8.28 3.92
C SER A 227 37.80 7.38 3.53
N GLN A 228 37.64 6.05 3.61
CA GLN A 228 38.64 5.06 3.17
C GLN A 228 38.31 4.50 1.79
N GLY A 229 37.25 4.98 1.13
CA GLY A 229 36.78 4.47 -0.16
C GLY A 229 35.99 3.16 -0.07
N THR A 230 35.61 2.72 1.14
CA THR A 230 34.84 1.49 1.35
C THR A 230 33.38 1.69 0.98
N ASP A 231 32.80 0.78 0.19
CA ASP A 231 31.37 0.78 -0.12
C ASP A 231 30.50 0.64 1.16
N ILE A 232 29.55 1.55 1.30
CA ILE A 232 28.58 1.61 2.39
C ILE A 232 27.17 1.89 1.85
N LEU A 233 26.16 1.59 2.66
CA LEU A 233 24.83 2.18 2.55
C LEU A 233 24.73 3.33 3.56
N LEU A 234 24.60 4.54 3.06
CA LEU A 234 24.36 5.75 3.84
C LEU A 234 22.85 6.03 3.81
N GLY A 235 22.21 6.18 4.96
CA GLY A 235 20.79 6.43 5.03
C GLY A 235 20.36 7.27 6.22
N ALA A 236 19.07 7.59 6.28
CA ALA A 236 18.46 8.28 7.41
C ALA A 236 17.35 7.43 8.01
N CYS A 237 17.21 7.50 9.34
CA CYS A 237 16.19 6.81 10.13
C CYS A 237 15.58 7.79 11.14
N LEU A 238 14.72 7.28 12.03
CA LEU A 238 14.05 8.08 13.06
C LEU A 238 15.03 8.73 14.05
N ASP A 239 16.12 8.03 14.40
CA ASP A 239 17.08 8.48 15.42
C ASP A 239 18.22 9.35 14.87
N GLY A 240 18.53 9.24 13.58
CA GLY A 240 19.68 9.91 12.98
C GLY A 240 20.03 9.47 11.56
N ILE A 241 21.27 9.74 11.18
CA ILE A 241 21.88 9.26 9.92
C ILE A 241 22.68 8.00 10.22
N PHE A 242 22.42 6.93 9.48
CA PHE A 242 23.09 5.65 9.66
C PHE A 242 24.05 5.32 8.51
N VAL A 243 25.09 4.55 8.84
CA VAL A 243 26.06 3.99 7.91
C VAL A 243 26.11 2.47 8.15
N LYS A 244 25.66 1.70 7.15
CA LYS A 244 25.69 0.23 7.17
C LYS A 244 26.76 -0.26 6.20
N HIS A 245 27.79 -0.92 6.73
CA HIS A 245 28.84 -1.54 5.90
C HIS A 245 28.37 -2.91 5.39
N LYS A 246 28.80 -3.30 4.19
CA LYS A 246 28.53 -4.63 3.61
C LYS A 246 29.21 -5.79 4.36
N ASN A 247 30.18 -5.50 5.23
CA ASN A 247 31.00 -6.49 5.95
C ASN A 247 30.41 -6.97 7.29
N GLY A 248 29.10 -6.79 7.51
CA GLY A 248 28.40 -7.28 8.70
C GLY A 248 28.68 -6.52 10.00
N ARG A 249 29.46 -5.42 9.97
CA ARG A 249 29.62 -4.55 11.13
C ARG A 249 28.28 -3.94 11.55
N PRO A 250 28.01 -3.76 12.86
CA PRO A 250 26.84 -3.02 13.34
C PRO A 250 26.73 -1.63 12.67
N PRO A 251 25.53 -1.18 12.28
CA PRO A 251 25.36 0.15 11.71
C PRO A 251 25.83 1.24 12.68
N LEU A 252 26.64 2.18 12.20
CA LEU A 252 26.97 3.40 12.93
C LEU A 252 25.82 4.40 12.77
N VAL A 253 25.37 5.04 13.84
CA VAL A 253 24.31 6.05 13.79
C VAL A 253 24.81 7.36 14.40
N PHE A 254 24.77 8.44 13.61
CA PHE A 254 24.97 9.82 14.05
C PHE A 254 23.61 10.40 14.44
N LYS A 255 23.37 10.64 15.73
CA LYS A 255 22.02 11.01 16.19
C LYS A 255 21.65 12.42 15.78
N TRP A 256 20.36 12.70 15.58
CA TRP A 256 19.90 14.03 15.20
C TRP A 256 20.29 15.16 16.19
N ASN A 257 20.48 14.85 17.47
CA ASN A 257 20.96 15.82 18.48
C ASN A 257 22.48 16.02 18.49
N GLU A 258 23.25 15.19 17.78
CA GLU A 258 24.71 15.26 17.66
C GLU A 258 25.15 15.96 16.36
N ILE A 259 24.24 16.08 15.38
CA ILE A 259 24.47 16.73 14.08
C ILE A 259 24.17 18.23 14.20
N ASN A 260 25.22 19.06 14.08
CA ASN A 260 25.10 20.52 14.04
C ASN A 260 24.61 20.99 12.66
N ASN A 261 25.26 20.51 11.61
CA ASN A 261 25.04 20.96 10.23
C ASN A 261 25.30 19.82 9.23
N MET A 262 24.73 19.94 8.04
CA MET A 262 24.83 18.97 6.95
C MET A 262 25.01 19.70 5.62
N THR A 263 26.05 19.35 4.88
CA THR A 263 26.43 20.07 3.66
C THR A 263 26.74 19.10 2.51
N HIS A 264 26.79 19.63 1.28
CA HIS A 264 27.24 18.88 0.11
C HIS A 264 28.31 19.67 -0.65
N ASN A 265 29.27 18.99 -1.28
CA ASN A 265 30.25 19.61 -2.17
C ASN A 265 30.67 18.62 -3.27
N LYS A 266 30.43 18.95 -4.54
CA LYS A 266 30.57 17.99 -5.66
C LYS A 266 29.83 16.69 -5.31
N SER A 267 30.43 15.52 -5.46
CA SER A 267 29.89 14.21 -5.07
C SER A 267 30.04 13.87 -3.58
N PHE A 268 30.44 14.81 -2.70
CA PHE A 268 30.55 14.57 -1.27
C PHE A 268 29.34 15.10 -0.50
N PHE A 269 28.90 14.32 0.49
CA PHE A 269 27.97 14.71 1.55
C PHE A 269 28.72 14.71 2.88
N ALA A 270 28.53 15.74 3.71
CA ALA A 270 29.29 15.94 4.94
C ALA A 270 28.39 16.23 6.14
N LEU A 271 28.79 15.69 7.30
CA LEU A 271 28.18 15.90 8.61
C LEU A 271 29.14 16.67 9.51
N GLU A 272 28.71 17.81 10.03
CA GLU A 272 29.40 18.54 11.09
C GLU A 272 28.75 18.15 12.43
N LEU A 273 29.53 17.56 13.33
CA LEU A 273 29.04 17.07 14.62
C LEU A 273 29.37 18.06 15.75
N THR A 274 28.46 18.24 16.69
CA THR A 274 28.62 19.20 17.80
C THR A 274 29.84 18.93 18.69
N ASN A 275 30.34 17.68 18.69
CA ASN A 275 31.46 17.21 19.52
C ASN A 275 32.75 16.91 18.74
N LYS A 276 32.86 17.33 17.47
CA LYS A 276 34.08 17.15 16.64
C LYS A 276 34.35 18.40 15.81
N GLU A 277 35.63 18.75 15.70
CA GLU A 277 36.08 19.84 14.81
C GLU A 277 36.08 19.40 13.33
N GLU A 278 36.34 18.12 13.06
CA GLU A 278 36.36 17.57 11.70
C GLU A 278 34.98 17.07 11.24
N SER A 279 34.59 17.48 10.03
CA SER A 279 33.39 16.95 9.35
C SER A 279 33.57 15.49 8.92
N VAL A 280 32.57 14.64 9.14
CA VAL A 280 32.53 13.28 8.60
C VAL A 280 32.01 13.32 7.17
N GLN A 281 32.76 12.78 6.20
CA GLN A 281 32.43 12.87 4.78
C GLN A 281 32.16 11.51 4.13
N PHE A 282 31.20 11.50 3.21
CA PHE A 282 30.80 10.35 2.41
C PHE A 282 30.76 10.73 0.93
N GLN A 283 31.32 9.90 0.06
CA GLN A 283 31.30 10.10 -1.38
C GLN A 283 30.10 9.36 -1.99
N THR A 284 29.16 10.09 -2.59
CA THR A 284 28.08 9.53 -3.41
C THR A 284 28.54 9.32 -4.86
N GLU A 285 27.68 8.68 -5.67
CA GLU A 285 27.89 8.49 -7.11
C GLU A 285 28.23 9.78 -7.86
N ASP A 286 27.41 10.82 -7.69
CA ASP A 286 27.56 12.11 -8.37
C ASP A 286 27.10 13.31 -7.52
N LEU A 287 27.17 14.51 -8.11
CA LEU A 287 26.71 15.77 -7.52
C LEU A 287 25.17 15.85 -7.37
N GLU A 288 24.41 15.17 -8.22
CA GLU A 288 22.95 15.18 -8.13
C GLU A 288 22.50 14.37 -6.89
N THR A 289 23.16 13.24 -6.66
CA THR A 289 22.94 12.34 -5.54
C THR A 289 23.38 12.95 -4.21
N SER A 290 24.56 13.58 -4.13
CA SER A 290 25.00 14.26 -2.89
C SER A 290 24.02 15.37 -2.50
N LYS A 291 23.53 16.13 -3.49
CA LYS A 291 22.54 17.19 -3.32
C LYS A 291 21.18 16.66 -2.89
N TYR A 292 20.73 15.56 -3.49
CA TYR A 292 19.51 14.87 -3.10
C TYR A 292 19.59 14.36 -1.65
N VAL A 293 20.64 13.60 -1.31
CA VAL A 293 20.85 13.03 0.03
C VAL A 293 20.88 14.14 1.09
N CYS A 294 21.63 15.22 0.83
CA CYS A 294 21.69 16.37 1.72
C CYS A 294 20.31 17.02 1.96
N ARG A 295 19.55 17.29 0.89
CA ARG A 295 18.19 17.83 0.99
C ARG A 295 17.27 16.92 1.80
N MET A 296 17.29 15.61 1.53
CA MET A 296 16.45 14.64 2.23
C MET A 296 16.82 14.50 3.72
N CYS A 297 18.11 14.53 4.05
CA CYS A 297 18.58 14.50 5.43
C CYS A 297 18.21 15.79 6.19
N LEU A 298 18.37 16.96 5.56
CA LEU A 298 17.92 18.25 6.12
C LEU A 298 16.40 18.26 6.38
N ALA A 299 15.61 17.73 5.45
CA ALA A 299 14.16 17.64 5.60
C ALA A 299 13.77 16.69 6.75
N ARG A 300 14.43 15.52 6.88
CA ARG A 300 14.24 14.59 8.00
C ARG A 300 14.67 15.19 9.35
N HIS A 301 15.78 15.94 9.38
CA HIS A 301 16.21 16.64 10.59
C HIS A 301 15.23 17.75 11.01
N LYS A 302 14.65 18.49 10.04
CA LYS A 302 13.58 19.47 10.29
C LYS A 302 12.33 18.77 10.87
N PHE A 303 11.91 17.65 10.29
CA PHE A 303 10.80 16.84 10.80
C PHE A 303 11.06 16.32 12.22
N TYR A 304 12.26 15.81 12.51
CA TYR A 304 12.67 15.43 13.86
C TYR A 304 12.58 16.60 14.84
N LYS A 305 13.11 17.78 14.51
CA LYS A 305 13.08 18.97 15.39
C LYS A 305 11.65 19.40 15.74
N ILE A 306 10.71 19.33 14.78
CA ILE A 306 9.30 19.66 14.99
C ILE A 306 8.64 18.63 15.92
N ASN A 307 8.87 17.34 15.71
CA ASN A 307 8.24 16.26 16.47
C ASN A 307 8.93 15.93 17.81
N LYS A 308 10.11 16.51 18.09
CA LYS A 308 10.94 16.19 19.27
C LYS A 308 10.18 16.30 20.60
N SER A 309 9.23 17.21 20.73
CA SER A 309 8.36 17.32 21.92
C SER A 309 7.52 16.05 22.14
N THR A 310 6.92 15.51 21.07
CA THR A 310 6.19 14.25 21.08
C THR A 310 7.11 13.08 21.41
N LEU A 311 8.32 13.05 20.83
CA LEU A 311 9.30 11.95 21.03
C LEU A 311 9.86 11.90 22.46
N MET A 312 10.14 13.05 23.06
CA MET A 312 10.72 13.15 24.42
C MET A 312 9.76 12.72 25.54
N THR A 313 8.47 12.51 25.23
CA THR A 313 7.51 11.89 26.15
C THR A 313 7.93 10.47 26.58
N LYS A 314 8.79 9.80 25.79
CA LYS A 314 9.28 8.44 26.05
C LYS A 314 10.33 8.35 27.17
N GLU A 315 11.07 9.43 27.48
CA GLU A 315 12.09 9.43 28.55
C GLU A 315 11.54 9.84 29.92
N ARG A 316 10.41 10.55 29.97
CA ARG A 316 9.71 10.80 31.25
C ARG A 316 8.94 9.56 31.66
N LYS A 317 9.59 8.70 32.46
CA LYS A 317 8.88 7.77 33.37
C LYS A 317 7.79 8.56 34.08
N VAL A 318 6.52 8.25 33.80
CA VAL A 318 5.38 8.89 34.46
C VAL A 318 5.46 8.55 35.94
N ASN A 319 5.85 9.53 36.76
CA ASN A 319 5.91 9.37 38.19
C ASN A 319 4.48 9.47 38.73
N VAL A 320 3.81 8.33 38.84
CA VAL A 320 2.39 8.23 39.22
C VAL A 320 2.21 8.62 40.69
N ARG A 321 2.14 9.94 40.98
CA ARG A 321 1.82 10.44 42.33
C ARG A 321 1.17 11.82 42.45
N SER A 322 0.90 12.52 41.36
CA SER A 322 0.06 13.73 41.39
C SER A 322 -0.80 13.87 40.13
N LEU A 323 -2.07 13.44 40.23
CA LEU A 323 -3.25 13.96 39.51
C LEU A 323 -4.49 13.16 39.96
N LEU A 324 -4.80 13.23 41.26
CA LEU A 324 -6.06 12.74 41.83
C LEU A 324 -6.96 13.93 42.14
N SER A 325 -7.62 14.47 41.12
CA SER A 325 -8.79 15.34 41.28
C SER A 325 -9.56 15.46 39.97
N HIS A 326 -10.88 15.26 40.04
CA HIS A 326 -11.89 15.50 38.97
C HIS A 326 -12.09 14.41 37.88
N ALA A 327 -12.87 13.41 38.30
CA ALA A 327 -14.17 13.06 37.69
C ALA A 327 -14.29 11.98 36.58
N THR A 328 -15.19 11.03 36.90
CA THR A 328 -16.11 10.29 36.00
C THR A 328 -15.55 9.36 34.91
N MET A 329 -15.15 8.20 35.41
CA MET A 329 -15.30 6.86 34.81
C MET A 329 -16.45 6.72 33.77
N LEU A 330 -16.11 6.27 32.56
CA LEU A 330 -16.99 5.48 31.69
C LEU A 330 -16.20 4.30 31.08
N ARG A 331 -16.85 3.14 31.04
CA ARG A 331 -16.24 1.81 30.85
C ARG A 331 -15.31 1.66 29.63
N LEU A 332 -14.05 1.29 29.87
CA LEU A 332 -13.18 0.61 28.90
C LEU A 332 -12.14 -0.28 29.61
N LYS A 333 -12.64 -1.30 30.33
CA LYS A 333 -11.81 -2.32 31.04
C LYS A 333 -11.94 -3.75 30.49
N GLY A 334 -12.63 -3.93 29.35
CA GLY A 334 -12.81 -5.25 28.73
C GLY A 334 -11.69 -5.66 27.74
N LEU A 335 -11.16 -4.72 26.97
CA LEU A 335 -10.31 -5.04 25.81
C LEU A 335 -8.82 -5.24 26.15
N PHE A 336 -8.31 -4.61 27.21
CA PHE A 336 -6.90 -4.73 27.59
C PHE A 336 -6.52 -6.12 28.10
N PHE A 337 -7.48 -6.87 28.66
CA PHE A 337 -7.24 -8.21 29.18
C PHE A 337 -7.22 -9.27 28.06
N LEU A 338 -8.00 -9.09 27.00
CA LEU A 338 -8.06 -10.02 25.86
C LEU A 338 -6.74 -10.02 25.06
N CYS A 339 -6.18 -8.82 24.85
CA CYS A 339 -4.94 -8.64 24.09
C CYS A 339 -3.73 -9.30 24.79
N LEU A 340 -3.60 -9.13 26.12
CA LEU A 340 -2.56 -9.80 26.90
C LEU A 340 -2.76 -11.32 27.00
N TYR A 341 -3.99 -11.82 26.93
CA TYR A 341 -4.25 -13.26 26.94
C TYR A 341 -3.85 -13.90 25.62
N PHE A 342 -4.27 -13.33 24.47
CA PHE A 342 -3.93 -13.84 23.13
C PHE A 342 -2.43 -13.83 22.83
N SER A 343 -1.71 -12.77 23.21
CA SER A 343 -0.26 -12.71 23.01
C SER A 343 0.49 -13.76 23.84
N ASN A 344 0.02 -14.06 25.06
CA ASN A 344 0.63 -15.10 25.89
C ASN A 344 0.26 -16.51 25.42
N THR A 345 -0.97 -16.79 24.97
CA THR A 345 -1.33 -18.12 24.49
C THR A 345 -0.62 -18.50 23.19
N LEU A 346 -0.40 -17.56 22.25
CA LEU A 346 0.48 -17.84 21.10
C LEU A 346 1.92 -18.11 21.56
N SER A 347 2.49 -17.23 22.38
CA SER A 347 3.88 -17.38 22.87
C SER A 347 4.11 -18.71 23.59
N LEU A 348 3.18 -19.13 24.45
CA LEU A 348 3.31 -20.36 25.22
C LEU A 348 3.14 -21.62 24.35
N SER A 349 2.33 -21.57 23.30
CA SER A 349 2.11 -22.71 22.38
C SER A 349 3.34 -23.02 21.53
N PHE A 350 4.16 -22.01 21.20
CA PHE A 350 5.42 -22.23 20.47
C PHE A 350 6.61 -22.59 21.38
N LEU A 351 6.50 -22.36 22.69
CA LEU A 351 7.56 -22.68 23.67
C LEU A 351 7.47 -24.10 24.25
N SER A 352 6.39 -24.85 24.00
CA SER A 352 6.13 -26.16 24.61
C SER A 352 6.67 -27.38 23.84
N ASP A 353 7.18 -27.24 22.61
CA ASP A 353 7.49 -28.36 21.70
C ASP A 353 8.99 -28.68 21.50
N ASN A 354 9.93 -28.12 22.29
CA ASN A 354 11.37 -28.36 22.08
C ASN A 354 12.21 -28.49 23.37
N LEU A 355 11.94 -29.52 24.19
CA LEU A 355 12.85 -29.96 25.27
C LEU A 355 12.73 -31.48 25.53
N TYR A 356 13.86 -32.22 25.40
CA TYR A 356 14.05 -33.69 25.62
C TYR A 356 13.35 -34.62 24.59
N MET A 357 13.92 -35.73 24.08
CA MET A 357 15.24 -36.36 24.28
C MET A 357 15.70 -37.23 23.09
N ASN A 358 16.95 -37.73 23.17
CA ASN A 358 17.67 -38.51 22.16
C ASN A 358 17.30 -40.03 22.15
N SER A 359 17.70 -40.69 21.07
CA SER A 359 17.54 -42.10 20.67
C SER A 359 17.77 -43.21 21.71
N GLN A 360 17.01 -44.32 21.61
CA GLN A 360 17.48 -45.66 21.16
C GLN A 360 16.41 -46.80 21.31
N HIS A 361 16.50 -47.80 20.41
CA HIS A 361 15.98 -49.19 20.48
C HIS A 361 14.46 -49.52 20.59
N GLY A 362 14.02 -50.53 19.82
CA GLY A 362 12.92 -51.44 20.20
C GLY A 362 11.92 -51.83 19.10
N TYR A 363 12.00 -53.08 18.58
CA TYR A 363 10.95 -53.69 17.74
C TYR A 363 9.78 -54.19 18.59
N TYR A 364 8.53 -54.22 18.07
CA TYR A 364 7.68 -55.44 17.96
C TYR A 364 6.31 -55.19 17.25
N TYR A 365 5.74 -56.26 16.71
CA TYR A 365 4.41 -56.33 16.04
C TYR A 365 3.22 -56.33 17.03
N HIS A 366 2.07 -55.76 16.64
CA HIS A 366 0.85 -56.56 16.29
C HIS A 366 -0.34 -55.73 15.76
N SER A 367 -1.24 -56.41 15.07
CA SER A 367 -2.45 -55.90 14.40
C SER A 367 -3.74 -56.32 15.14
N GLN A 368 -4.91 -56.00 14.54
CA GLN A 368 -6.29 -56.51 14.80
C GLN A 368 -7.17 -55.65 15.75
N THR A 369 -8.50 -55.51 15.57
CA THR A 369 -9.46 -55.81 14.46
C THR A 369 -10.85 -55.23 14.78
N SER A 370 -11.66 -54.91 13.74
CA SER A 370 -13.15 -55.09 13.65
C SER A 370 -14.07 -54.29 14.62
N LEU A 371 -15.38 -54.08 14.41
CA LEU A 371 -16.43 -54.44 13.42
C LEU A 371 -17.19 -53.13 13.05
N ASP A 372 -17.81 -52.84 11.89
CA ASP A 372 -18.45 -53.56 10.77
C ASP A 372 -19.98 -53.84 10.89
N ARG A 373 -20.72 -53.45 9.82
CA ARG A 373 -22.12 -53.79 9.39
C ARG A 373 -23.37 -53.15 10.05
N SER A 374 -24.56 -53.04 9.42
CA SER A 374 -25.13 -52.88 8.03
C SER A 374 -26.69 -53.14 8.10
N PRO A 375 -27.51 -53.52 7.07
CA PRO A 375 -27.51 -53.38 5.59
C PRO A 375 -28.92 -52.98 4.95
N LEU A 376 -29.08 -53.17 3.62
CA LEU A 376 -30.32 -53.48 2.82
C LEU A 376 -31.15 -52.33 2.18
N GLU A 377 -31.73 -52.43 0.96
CA GLU A 377 -31.51 -53.32 -0.24
C GLU A 377 -32.32 -52.83 -1.48
N TYR A 378 -32.12 -53.47 -2.65
CA TYR A 378 -32.86 -53.42 -3.94
C TYR A 378 -32.76 -52.15 -4.82
N GLY A 379 -32.77 -52.23 -6.16
CA GLY A 379 -32.88 -53.41 -7.06
C GLY A 379 -32.69 -53.04 -8.54
N ASN A 380 -32.51 -54.03 -9.43
CA ASN A 380 -31.90 -53.89 -10.77
C ASN A 380 -32.85 -54.26 -11.95
N SER A 381 -32.90 -53.44 -13.02
CA SER A 381 -33.31 -53.77 -14.41
C SER A 381 -33.25 -52.50 -15.30
N GLY A 382 -33.09 -52.52 -16.63
CA GLY A 382 -32.82 -53.63 -17.55
C GLY A 382 -33.30 -53.37 -19.00
N GLY A 383 -32.49 -52.69 -19.83
CA GLY A 383 -32.56 -52.72 -21.32
C GLY A 383 -33.72 -52.00 -22.05
N GLY A 384 -33.47 -51.59 -23.31
CA GLY A 384 -34.53 -51.21 -24.27
C GLY A 384 -34.22 -49.99 -25.17
N ASN A 385 -34.01 -50.24 -26.47
CA ASN A 385 -33.81 -49.21 -27.50
C ASN A 385 -35.15 -48.96 -28.25
N GLY A 386 -35.55 -47.71 -28.55
CA GLY A 386 -36.86 -47.43 -29.16
C GLY A 386 -37.02 -46.01 -29.74
N ARG A 387 -37.75 -45.89 -30.86
CA ARG A 387 -37.83 -44.69 -31.71
C ARG A 387 -39.22 -44.02 -31.73
N LEU A 388 -39.22 -42.70 -31.95
CA LEU A 388 -40.19 -41.90 -32.73
C LEU A 388 -41.62 -41.55 -32.19
N ARG A 389 -41.80 -40.23 -31.96
CA ARG A 389 -42.73 -39.30 -32.66
C ARG A 389 -44.17 -39.06 -32.12
N ASN A 390 -44.56 -37.77 -32.28
CA ASN A 390 -45.90 -37.14 -32.38
C ASN A 390 -46.62 -36.68 -31.09
N GLY A 391 -47.16 -35.45 -31.14
CA GLY A 391 -48.00 -34.86 -30.07
C GLY A 391 -48.01 -33.32 -30.03
N SER A 392 -48.49 -32.66 -31.08
CA SER A 392 -48.80 -31.21 -31.11
C SER A 392 -50.33 -31.03 -30.81
N VAL A 393 -51.01 -29.88 -30.61
CA VAL A 393 -50.94 -28.55 -31.27
C VAL A 393 -51.86 -27.49 -30.55
N TYR A 394 -51.74 -26.21 -30.97
CA TYR A 394 -52.76 -25.12 -31.05
C TYR A 394 -53.17 -24.29 -29.80
N SER A 395 -53.45 -22.96 -29.86
CA SER A 395 -52.97 -21.88 -30.77
C SER A 395 -53.51 -20.46 -30.45
N ALA A 396 -52.87 -19.43 -31.07
CA ALA A 396 -53.44 -18.17 -31.62
C ALA A 396 -54.04 -17.07 -30.70
N HIS A 397 -54.22 -15.79 -31.10
CA HIS A 397 -53.55 -14.78 -31.99
C HIS A 397 -54.52 -13.63 -32.39
N SER A 398 -53.96 -12.49 -32.87
CA SER A 398 -54.53 -11.45 -33.79
C SER A 398 -55.46 -10.33 -33.23
N THR A 399 -55.58 -9.09 -33.78
CA THR A 399 -54.80 -8.28 -34.79
C THR A 399 -55.23 -6.78 -34.81
N SER A 400 -54.30 -5.86 -35.15
CA SER A 400 -54.45 -4.62 -36.00
C SER A 400 -55.34 -3.42 -35.51
N SER A 401 -55.33 -2.17 -36.05
CA SER A 401 -54.91 -1.61 -37.38
C SER A 401 -54.55 -0.08 -37.40
N LEU A 402 -54.20 0.45 -38.59
CA LEU A 402 -53.59 1.76 -39.01
C LEU A 402 -54.47 3.05 -39.02
N THR A 403 -53.85 4.25 -39.14
CA THR A 403 -54.28 5.41 -40.02
C THR A 403 -53.19 6.54 -40.16
N ASN A 404 -53.45 7.62 -40.95
CA ASN A 404 -52.45 8.40 -41.76
C ASN A 404 -52.38 9.96 -41.43
N PRO A 405 -52.00 10.96 -42.30
CA PRO A 405 -50.85 11.86 -42.02
C PRO A 405 -51.03 13.42 -42.16
N GLN A 406 -49.92 14.20 -41.96
CA GLN A 406 -49.47 15.46 -42.62
C GLN A 406 -49.14 16.73 -41.77
N HIS A 407 -48.25 17.55 -42.37
CA HIS A 407 -47.92 18.99 -42.21
C HIS A 407 -46.76 19.48 -41.29
N TYR A 408 -46.02 20.45 -41.88
CA TYR A 408 -44.86 21.19 -41.36
C TYR A 408 -45.26 22.37 -40.46
N MET A 409 -44.39 22.75 -39.51
CA MET A 409 -43.87 24.14 -39.37
C MET A 409 -42.69 24.21 -38.36
N GLN A 410 -41.75 25.14 -38.60
CA GLN A 410 -40.70 25.60 -37.69
C GLN A 410 -40.98 27.09 -37.40
N PRO A 411 -40.67 27.62 -36.20
CA PRO A 411 -39.33 28.18 -36.00
C PRO A 411 -38.74 28.02 -34.58
N SER A 412 -37.44 28.32 -34.48
CA SER A 412 -36.68 28.53 -33.22
C SER A 412 -36.79 30.01 -32.77
N PRO A 413 -36.00 30.56 -31.82
CA PRO A 413 -35.21 29.97 -30.71
C PRO A 413 -35.50 30.65 -29.35
N MET A 414 -34.91 30.18 -28.22
CA MET A 414 -34.26 31.07 -27.23
C MET A 414 -33.49 30.32 -26.14
N SER A 415 -32.46 30.99 -25.62
CA SER A 415 -31.61 30.58 -24.50
C SER A 415 -32.27 30.76 -23.13
N SER A 416 -31.88 29.96 -22.13
CA SER A 416 -31.72 30.41 -20.73
C SER A 416 -30.91 29.41 -19.90
N ASN A 417 -29.97 29.91 -19.11
CA ASN A 417 -29.48 29.22 -17.90
C ASN A 417 -30.62 29.16 -16.87
N PRO A 418 -30.58 28.19 -15.95
CA PRO A 418 -30.97 28.49 -14.58
C PRO A 418 -29.89 28.07 -13.59
N SER A 419 -29.38 29.06 -12.86
CA SER A 419 -28.91 28.88 -11.49
C SER A 419 -30.02 28.30 -10.61
N ILE A 420 -29.71 27.32 -9.75
CA ILE A 420 -30.62 26.91 -8.67
C ILE A 420 -29.91 26.96 -7.30
N THR A 421 -30.58 27.58 -6.35
CA THR A 421 -30.25 27.65 -4.93
C THR A 421 -30.61 26.33 -4.24
N GLY A 422 -29.81 25.88 -3.28
CA GLY A 422 -30.01 24.58 -2.63
C GLY A 422 -31.13 24.54 -1.59
N SER A 423 -31.64 23.34 -1.34
CA SER A 423 -32.03 22.82 -0.02
C SER A 423 -32.18 21.30 -0.08
N ASP A 424 -31.70 20.63 0.98
CA ASP A 424 -32.09 19.30 1.46
C ASP A 424 -32.27 18.14 0.47
N ILE A 425 -31.19 17.40 0.23
CA ILE A 425 -31.25 15.96 -0.03
C ILE A 425 -30.42 15.23 1.03
N THR A 426 -31.02 14.21 1.64
CA THR A 426 -30.44 13.38 2.69
C THR A 426 -29.17 12.66 2.23
N ARG A 427 -28.22 12.51 3.16
CA ARG A 427 -27.00 11.70 2.96
C ARG A 427 -27.36 10.30 2.42
N PRO A 428 -26.72 9.83 1.34
CA PRO A 428 -26.42 8.42 1.19
C PRO A 428 -25.21 8.08 2.06
N ASP A 429 -25.26 6.93 2.74
CA ASP A 429 -24.13 6.44 3.53
C ASP A 429 -22.92 6.14 2.64
N TYR A 430 -21.73 6.51 3.13
CA TYR A 430 -20.47 6.23 2.46
C TYR A 430 -20.14 4.75 2.62
N VAL A 431 -20.44 3.95 1.59
CA VAL A 431 -19.98 2.56 1.47
C VAL A 431 -18.64 2.59 0.73
N PRO A 432 -17.51 2.22 1.37
CA PRO A 432 -16.22 2.13 0.69
C PRO A 432 -16.28 1.04 -0.38
N SER A 433 -16.10 1.41 -1.64
CA SER A 433 -16.06 0.46 -2.75
C SER A 433 -14.74 -0.33 -2.73
N ILE A 434 -14.82 -1.56 -2.20
CA ILE A 434 -13.91 -2.71 -2.37
C ILE A 434 -12.45 -2.34 -2.72
N LEU A 435 -11.62 -2.24 -1.69
CA LEU A 435 -10.20 -1.91 -1.81
C LEU A 435 -9.37 -3.18 -2.12
N CYS A 436 -9.24 -3.53 -3.40
CA CYS A 436 -8.26 -4.54 -3.83
C CYS A 436 -6.83 -3.97 -3.77
N SER A 437 -6.26 -3.91 -2.57
CA SER A 437 -4.92 -3.40 -2.29
C SER A 437 -3.81 -4.45 -2.46
N PHE A 438 -4.08 -5.52 -3.21
CA PHE A 438 -3.11 -6.54 -3.61
C PHE A 438 -2.73 -6.38 -5.08
N MET A 439 -1.44 -6.53 -5.38
CA MET A 439 -1.03 -6.90 -6.73
C MET A 439 -1.51 -8.33 -7.01
N VAL A 440 -2.34 -8.49 -8.03
CA VAL A 440 -2.67 -9.81 -8.61
C VAL A 440 -1.43 -10.33 -9.33
N VAL A 441 -1.19 -11.64 -9.28
CA VAL A 441 -0.04 -12.28 -9.95
C VAL A 441 -0.12 -12.10 -11.47
N GLY A 442 0.54 -11.07 -11.98
CA GLY A 442 0.80 -10.88 -13.40
C GLY A 442 2.00 -11.73 -13.83
N ARG A 443 1.85 -12.50 -14.92
CA ARG A 443 3.00 -13.17 -15.54
C ARG A 443 3.99 -12.12 -16.06
N PRO A 444 5.31 -12.32 -15.93
CA PRO A 444 6.28 -11.44 -16.59
C PRO A 444 6.13 -11.59 -18.10
N ILE A 445 5.73 -10.52 -18.78
CA ILE A 445 5.85 -10.42 -20.23
C ILE A 445 7.31 -10.06 -20.52
N HIS A 446 8.12 -11.06 -20.85
CA HIS A 446 9.37 -10.86 -21.55
C HIS A 446 9.06 -10.47 -23.00
N ASP A 447 8.85 -9.18 -23.26
CA ASP A 447 8.86 -8.64 -24.63
C ASP A 447 10.31 -8.25 -25.01
N ASP A 448 11.11 -9.28 -25.31
CA ASP A 448 12.31 -9.12 -26.12
C ASP A 448 11.90 -8.69 -27.54
N THR A 449 11.82 -7.37 -27.77
CA THR A 449 11.73 -6.81 -29.13
C THR A 449 13.02 -6.09 -29.47
N MET A 450 13.95 -6.85 -30.07
CA MET A 450 15.14 -6.29 -30.71
C MET A 450 14.74 -5.22 -31.74
N CYS A 451 15.40 -4.07 -31.67
CA CYS A 451 15.46 -3.16 -32.80
C CYS A 451 16.27 -3.81 -33.94
N THR A 452 15.63 -4.04 -35.08
CA THR A 452 16.34 -4.27 -36.36
C THR A 452 16.04 -3.12 -37.31
N CYS A 453 17.10 -2.49 -37.82
CA CYS A 453 17.01 -1.39 -38.77
C CYS A 453 16.44 -1.84 -40.13
N ASN A 454 15.51 -1.05 -40.69
CA ASN A 454 15.60 -0.45 -42.03
C ASN A 454 14.51 0.60 -42.21
#